data_AF-A0A6G1GKT7-F1
#
_entry.id   AF-A0A6G1GKT7-F1
#
_cell.length_a   1.000
_cell.length_b   1.000
_cell.length_c   1.000
_cell.angle_alpha   90.00
_cell.angle_beta   90.00
_cell.angle_gamma   90.00
#
_symmetry.space_group_name_H-M   'P 1'
#
loop_
_entity.id
_entity.type
_entity.pdbx_description
1 polymer ?
#
loop_
_entity_poly.entity_id
_entity_poly.type
_entity_poly.pdbx_seq_one_letter_code
_entity_poly.pdbx_strand_id
1 'polypeptide(L)'
;MGQHHRRGLLLFLFAAASTFLWVHLHNHNLRDVIHFVKLSPEDVAPVNSTLGFGGIFAVSKQGSPRRERLMFAANLTDLEIQIPSQPEWSDLDVQILKASEGSKISKGSALAWLGHINALNAFLATNLSTAMIIEDDVDWDINIRTHQIPLVAHAFRSLTASPHPPPRRRLRRGPNNLSSLFRHQSPSSPYSSSYHPDSQSQSENPSPLFTSDANKPFWGPNANWELLYLGHCGDFFHKSYLSPPSPLPHATFPDPSLPAPASLHAQTRHHLANLALPPQHRILHRSRFPLCTFAYGVTRASAARIVREFGREEEGGTHAYDVRILEACRDLGWKCWSVSPELFHHRSEGESEIAATNGNGGESGNSEGVGWDGLIQNQNQNQNQNNRNGNGNGDGDGDQLLGLVRADQNAATTANTNPQDDQTSIKARRKSSMAPNIRCGARSESFYTRDGESLEFLRRQVREGKCLVDWGEEGEGEGWP
;
A
#
# COMPACT_ATOMS: atom_id res chain seq x y z
N MET A 1 -66.09 -11.64 -4.85
CA MET A 1 -64.87 -10.82 -5.08
C MET A 1 -63.99 -10.61 -3.83
N GLY A 2 -64.48 -10.74 -2.58
CA GLY A 2 -63.70 -10.34 -1.38
C GLY A 2 -62.64 -11.32 -0.84
N GLN A 3 -62.76 -12.64 -1.09
CA GLN A 3 -61.90 -13.63 -0.43
C GLN A 3 -60.57 -13.86 -1.16
N HIS A 4 -60.58 -13.85 -2.49
CA HIS A 4 -59.36 -13.93 -3.32
C HIS A 4 -58.49 -12.68 -3.17
N HIS A 5 -59.10 -11.50 -3.05
CA HIS A 5 -58.36 -10.24 -2.88
C HIS A 5 -57.66 -10.15 -1.52
N ARG A 6 -58.30 -10.63 -0.44
CA ARG A 6 -57.68 -10.71 0.90
C ARG A 6 -56.51 -11.70 0.96
N ARG A 7 -56.62 -12.84 0.26
CA ARG A 7 -55.53 -13.82 0.15
C ARG A 7 -54.33 -13.27 -0.63
N GLY A 8 -54.59 -12.55 -1.73
CA GLY A 8 -53.53 -11.89 -2.50
C GLY A 8 -52.79 -10.82 -1.68
N LEU A 9 -53.52 -10.00 -0.92
CA LEU A 9 -52.92 -8.97 -0.06
C LEU A 9 -52.06 -9.56 1.06
N LEU A 10 -52.51 -10.64 1.71
CA LEU A 10 -51.74 -11.31 2.77
C LEU A 10 -50.44 -11.93 2.24
N LEU A 11 -50.48 -12.57 1.07
CA LEU A 11 -49.29 -13.11 0.42
C LEU A 11 -48.30 -12.01 0.02
N PHE A 12 -48.81 -10.88 -0.49
CA PHE A 12 -47.97 -9.73 -0.82
C PHE A 12 -47.30 -9.13 0.42
N LEU A 13 -48.05 -8.94 1.51
CA LEU A 13 -47.50 -8.42 2.77
C LEU A 13 -46.46 -9.37 3.38
N PHE A 14 -46.69 -10.69 3.31
CA PHE A 14 -45.73 -11.68 3.79
C PHE A 14 -44.45 -11.69 2.95
N ALA A 15 -44.57 -11.60 1.62
CA ALA A 15 -43.42 -11.49 0.73
C ALA A 15 -42.64 -10.18 0.98
N ALA A 16 -43.33 -9.05 1.11
CA ALA A 16 -42.71 -7.76 1.42
C ALA A 16 -42.00 -7.76 2.77
N ALA A 17 -42.62 -8.35 3.82
CA ALA A 17 -42.01 -8.49 5.13
C ALA A 17 -40.80 -9.44 5.12
N SER A 18 -40.87 -10.53 4.35
CA SER A 18 -39.76 -11.48 4.19
C SER A 18 -38.58 -10.86 3.44
N THR A 19 -38.84 -10.10 2.38
CA THR A 19 -37.82 -9.34 1.65
C THR A 19 -37.23 -8.24 2.52
N PHE A 20 -38.05 -7.50 3.27
CA PHE A 20 -37.57 -6.49 4.21
C PHE A 20 -36.71 -7.10 5.31
N LEU A 21 -37.13 -8.22 5.89
CA LEU A 21 -36.36 -8.95 6.90
C LEU A 21 -35.05 -9.51 6.32
N TRP A 22 -35.09 -10.06 5.10
CA TRP A 22 -33.89 -10.55 4.41
C TRP A 22 -32.91 -9.42 4.11
N VAL A 23 -33.37 -8.28 3.56
CA VAL A 23 -32.55 -7.09 3.33
C VAL A 23 -32.00 -6.53 4.64
N HIS A 24 -32.80 -6.48 5.70
CA HIS A 24 -32.39 -5.96 7.00
C HIS A 24 -31.36 -6.87 7.68
N LEU A 25 -31.57 -8.19 7.68
CA LEU A 25 -30.61 -9.17 8.21
C LEU A 25 -29.33 -9.26 7.37
N HIS A 26 -29.43 -9.11 6.04
CA HIS A 26 -28.26 -9.06 5.15
C HIS A 26 -27.44 -7.77 5.37
N ASN A 27 -28.10 -6.62 5.49
CA ASN A 27 -27.45 -5.34 5.78
C ASN A 27 -26.87 -5.26 7.21
N HIS A 28 -27.49 -5.92 8.19
CA HIS A 28 -26.93 -6.02 9.55
C HIS A 28 -25.67 -6.89 9.59
N ASN A 29 -25.67 -8.05 8.92
CA ASN A 29 -24.47 -8.89 8.79
C ASN A 29 -23.29 -8.17 8.10
N LEU A 30 -23.54 -7.21 7.21
CA LEU A 30 -22.48 -6.44 6.55
C LEU A 30 -21.78 -5.44 7.49
N ARG A 31 -22.50 -4.85 8.45
CA ARG A 31 -21.93 -3.88 9.39
C ARG A 31 -21.10 -4.53 10.50
N ASP A 32 -21.41 -5.76 10.88
CA ASP A 32 -20.70 -6.48 11.95
C ASP A 32 -19.36 -7.08 11.49
N VAL A 33 -19.12 -7.15 10.17
CA VAL A 33 -17.93 -7.78 9.58
C VAL A 33 -16.75 -6.81 9.41
N ILE A 34 -17.03 -5.51 9.26
CA ILE A 34 -16.00 -4.49 9.06
C ILE A 34 -15.68 -3.82 10.39
N HIS A 35 -14.42 -3.91 10.81
CA HIS A 35 -13.97 -3.29 12.04
C HIS A 35 -13.69 -1.78 11.85
N PHE A 36 -14.66 -0.94 12.22
CA PHE A 36 -14.50 0.51 12.24
C PHE A 36 -13.81 0.96 13.52
N VAL A 37 -12.67 1.63 13.39
CA VAL A 37 -12.01 2.31 14.50
C VAL A 37 -12.68 3.68 14.65
N LYS A 38 -13.17 3.98 15.87
CA LYS A 38 -13.63 5.32 16.20
C LYS A 38 -12.40 6.22 16.37
N LEU A 39 -12.00 6.85 15.28
CA LEU A 39 -10.82 7.70 15.20
C LEU A 39 -11.13 8.87 14.28
N SER A 40 -10.75 10.07 14.69
CA SER A 40 -10.88 11.31 13.91
C SER A 40 -9.51 11.97 13.73
N PRO A 41 -9.30 12.79 12.68
CA PRO A 41 -8.04 13.54 12.50
C PRO A 41 -7.69 14.44 13.69
N GLU A 42 -8.68 14.92 14.45
CA GLU A 42 -8.44 15.72 15.65
C GLU A 42 -7.93 14.90 16.84
N ASP A 43 -8.06 13.57 16.79
CA ASP A 43 -7.65 12.65 17.85
C ASP A 43 -6.17 12.24 17.75
N VAL A 44 -5.45 12.70 16.72
CA VAL A 44 -4.07 12.30 16.43
C VAL A 44 -3.12 13.48 16.39
N ALA A 45 -1.91 13.27 16.91
CA ALA A 45 -0.84 14.27 16.88
C ALA A 45 0.01 14.13 15.60
N PRO A 46 0.52 15.23 15.03
CA PRO A 46 1.43 15.20 13.90
C PRO A 46 2.68 14.35 14.17
N VAL A 47 3.19 13.67 13.14
CA VAL A 47 4.39 12.84 13.22
C VAL A 47 5.66 13.62 12.85
N ASN A 48 6.83 13.11 13.24
CA ASN A 48 8.15 13.68 12.91
C ASN A 48 8.46 13.65 11.39
N SER A 49 9.61 14.20 10.99
CA SER A 49 10.07 14.28 9.59
C SER A 49 10.37 12.93 8.94
N THR A 50 10.46 11.85 9.73
CA THR A 50 10.69 10.48 9.26
C THR A 50 9.44 9.60 9.33
N LEU A 51 8.25 10.21 9.51
CA LEU A 51 6.96 9.51 9.55
C LEU A 51 6.90 8.38 10.59
N GLY A 52 7.64 8.52 11.68
CA GLY A 52 7.72 7.55 12.78
C GLY A 52 8.63 6.34 12.50
N PHE A 53 9.33 6.33 11.36
CA PHE A 53 10.41 5.39 11.08
C PHE A 53 11.74 5.93 11.62
N GLY A 54 12.74 5.05 11.73
CA GLY A 54 14.11 5.49 12.04
C GLY A 54 14.71 6.39 10.95
N GLY A 55 14.33 6.19 9.69
CA GLY A 55 14.72 7.03 8.55
C GLY A 55 13.95 6.67 7.27
N ILE A 56 13.98 7.58 6.29
CA ILE A 56 13.39 7.38 4.96
C ILE A 56 14.53 7.29 3.95
N PHE A 57 14.54 6.24 3.13
CA PHE A 57 15.58 5.97 2.13
C PHE A 57 14.95 5.85 0.74
N ALA A 58 15.31 6.73 -0.17
CA ALA A 58 14.82 6.70 -1.55
C ALA A 58 15.73 5.86 -2.45
N VAL A 59 15.11 5.05 -3.30
CA VAL A 59 15.76 4.34 -4.40
C VAL A 59 15.77 5.27 -5.61
N SER A 60 16.92 5.85 -5.90
CA SER A 60 17.10 6.74 -7.04
C SER A 60 18.51 6.61 -7.60
N LYS A 61 18.66 6.46 -8.92
CA LYS A 61 19.99 6.41 -9.57
C LYS A 61 20.69 7.77 -9.52
N GLN A 62 22.01 7.77 -9.59
CA GLN A 62 22.79 9.00 -9.68
C GLN A 62 22.38 9.79 -10.94
N GLY A 63 22.18 11.10 -10.81
CA GLY A 63 21.77 11.96 -11.92
C GLY A 63 20.31 11.81 -12.39
N SER A 64 19.47 11.02 -11.69
CA SER A 64 18.03 10.96 -11.99
C SER A 64 17.40 12.36 -11.93
N PRO A 65 16.67 12.79 -12.98
CA PRO A 65 15.97 14.09 -12.98
C PRO A 65 14.83 14.14 -11.94
N ARG A 66 14.39 12.98 -11.44
CA ARG A 66 13.31 12.86 -10.46
C ARG A 66 13.75 13.24 -9.05
N ARG A 67 15.05 13.17 -8.75
CA ARG A 67 15.61 13.48 -7.41
C ARG A 67 15.27 14.88 -6.94
N GLU A 68 15.38 15.84 -7.84
CA GLU A 68 15.16 17.23 -7.51
C GLU A 68 13.72 17.49 -7.07
N ARG A 69 12.76 16.96 -7.82
CA ARG A 69 11.33 17.09 -7.49
C ARG A 69 10.96 16.32 -6.23
N LEU A 70 11.59 15.16 -6.00
CA LEU A 70 11.45 14.43 -4.75
C LEU A 70 11.92 15.28 -3.55
N MET A 71 13.10 15.89 -3.65
CA MET A 71 13.65 16.73 -2.57
C MET A 71 12.88 18.04 -2.38
N PHE A 72 12.34 18.62 -3.46
CA PHE A 72 11.42 19.74 -3.37
C PHE A 72 10.18 19.38 -2.56
N ALA A 73 9.50 18.28 -2.89
CA ALA A 73 8.33 17.82 -2.15
C ALA A 73 8.65 17.44 -0.70
N ALA A 74 9.83 16.86 -0.47
CA ALA A 74 10.31 16.56 0.88
C ALA A 74 10.46 17.85 1.70
N ASN A 75 11.11 18.90 1.15
CA ASN A 75 11.25 20.18 1.84
C ASN A 75 9.90 20.88 2.05
N LEU A 76 9.02 20.82 1.05
CA LEU A 76 7.68 21.39 1.10
C LEU A 76 6.83 20.79 2.23
N THR A 77 6.97 19.47 2.45
CA THR A 77 6.19 18.71 3.45
C THR A 77 6.99 18.38 4.71
N ASP A 78 8.16 19.00 4.90
CA ASP A 78 9.05 18.82 6.05
C ASP A 78 9.42 17.34 6.30
N LEU A 79 9.70 16.59 5.22
CA LEU A 79 10.22 15.22 5.27
C LEU A 79 11.73 15.17 5.12
N GLU A 80 12.36 14.29 5.87
CA GLU A 80 13.79 14.01 5.78
C GLU A 80 14.01 12.71 5.02
N ILE A 81 14.41 12.84 3.75
CA ILE A 81 14.64 11.72 2.84
C ILE A 81 16.13 11.61 2.54
N GLN A 82 16.70 10.44 2.79
CA GLN A 82 18.06 10.10 2.44
C GLN A 82 18.06 9.40 1.08
N ILE A 83 18.96 9.81 0.18
CA ILE A 83 19.14 9.14 -1.12
C ILE A 83 20.52 8.48 -1.12
N PRO A 84 20.63 7.17 -0.80
CA PRO A 84 21.89 6.45 -0.88
C PRO A 84 22.51 6.55 -2.27
N SER A 85 23.84 6.67 -2.33
CA SER A 85 24.57 6.60 -3.59
C SER A 85 24.35 5.23 -4.22
N GLN A 86 23.81 5.22 -5.44
CA GLN A 86 23.67 4.01 -6.24
C GLN A 86 24.95 3.83 -7.06
N PRO A 87 25.60 2.66 -7.03
CA PRO A 87 26.74 2.39 -7.89
C PRO A 87 26.28 2.26 -9.35
N GLU A 88 27.23 2.41 -10.27
CA GLU A 88 27.01 1.99 -11.65
C GLU A 88 27.10 0.47 -11.74
N TRP A 89 25.94 -0.17 -11.87
CA TRP A 89 25.85 -1.62 -11.97
C TRP A 89 26.33 -2.11 -13.34
N SER A 90 27.26 -3.05 -13.34
CA SER A 90 27.79 -3.68 -14.54
C SER A 90 26.85 -4.79 -15.04
N ASP A 91 27.07 -5.24 -16.29
CA ASP A 91 26.39 -6.44 -16.81
C ASP A 91 26.74 -7.71 -16.01
N LEU A 92 27.89 -7.73 -15.33
CA LEU A 92 28.24 -8.82 -14.42
C LEU A 92 27.39 -8.79 -13.16
N ASP A 93 27.13 -7.63 -12.58
CA ASP A 93 26.25 -7.50 -11.40
C ASP A 93 24.83 -7.97 -11.72
N VAL A 94 24.32 -7.61 -12.92
CA VAL A 94 23.03 -8.10 -13.42
C VAL A 94 23.04 -9.62 -13.58
N GLN A 95 24.12 -10.20 -14.12
CA GLN A 95 24.25 -11.66 -14.25
C GLN A 95 24.34 -12.37 -12.89
N ILE A 96 25.01 -11.78 -11.89
CA ILE A 96 25.12 -12.32 -10.54
C ILE A 96 23.76 -12.30 -9.83
N LEU A 97 22.94 -11.27 -10.07
CA LEU A 97 21.59 -11.21 -9.53
C LEU A 97 20.71 -12.32 -10.11
N LYS A 98 20.84 -12.58 -11.41
CA LYS A 98 19.97 -13.52 -12.13
C LYS A 98 20.13 -14.96 -11.67
N ALA A 99 19.01 -15.69 -11.69
CA ALA A 99 19.03 -17.13 -11.50
C ALA A 99 19.85 -17.79 -12.61
N SER A 100 20.59 -18.84 -12.25
CA SER A 100 21.42 -19.55 -13.22
C SER A 100 20.57 -20.31 -14.24
N GLU A 101 19.42 -20.82 -13.82
CA GLU A 101 18.45 -21.49 -14.66
C GLU A 101 17.05 -20.86 -14.51
N GLY A 102 16.38 -20.65 -15.65
CA GLY A 102 14.99 -20.19 -15.66
C GLY A 102 14.77 -18.74 -15.20
N SER A 103 15.80 -17.89 -15.26
CA SER A 103 15.67 -16.45 -14.99
C SER A 103 14.59 -15.79 -15.85
N LYS A 104 13.73 -14.98 -15.23
CA LYS A 104 12.62 -14.27 -15.89
C LYS A 104 12.75 -12.75 -15.82
N ILE A 105 13.75 -12.25 -15.10
CA ILE A 105 13.94 -10.83 -14.87
C ILE A 105 14.59 -10.13 -16.08
N SER A 106 14.06 -8.95 -16.44
CA SER A 106 14.67 -8.07 -17.46
C SER A 106 15.89 -7.34 -16.91
N LYS A 107 16.72 -6.72 -17.76
CA LYS A 107 17.87 -5.92 -17.31
C LYS A 107 17.40 -4.74 -16.46
N GLY A 108 16.41 -3.97 -16.93
CA GLY A 108 15.85 -2.85 -16.17
C GLY A 108 15.28 -3.29 -14.81
N SER A 109 14.55 -4.41 -14.77
CA SER A 109 14.00 -4.96 -13.52
C SER A 109 15.11 -5.42 -12.56
N ALA A 110 16.20 -5.98 -13.08
CA ALA A 110 17.36 -6.36 -12.29
C ALA A 110 18.08 -5.15 -11.68
N LEU A 111 18.23 -4.06 -12.45
CA LEU A 111 18.81 -2.80 -11.94
C LEU A 111 17.94 -2.16 -10.86
N ALA A 112 16.62 -2.17 -11.03
CA ALA A 112 15.69 -1.71 -9.99
C ALA A 112 15.84 -2.55 -8.71
N TRP A 113 15.91 -3.88 -8.84
CA TRP A 113 16.14 -4.80 -7.73
C TRP A 113 17.44 -4.49 -7.00
N LEU A 114 18.56 -4.37 -7.72
CA LEU A 114 19.85 -3.99 -7.14
C LEU A 114 19.78 -2.63 -6.42
N GLY A 115 19.02 -1.69 -6.98
CA GLY A 115 18.75 -0.38 -6.37
C GLY A 115 18.09 -0.49 -4.99
N HIS A 116 17.05 -1.31 -4.84
CA HIS A 116 16.39 -1.57 -3.56
C HIS A 116 17.32 -2.28 -2.57
N ILE A 117 18.08 -3.30 -3.02
CA ILE A 117 19.04 -4.01 -2.16
C ILE A 117 20.12 -3.06 -1.64
N ASN A 118 20.61 -2.15 -2.47
CA ASN A 118 21.57 -1.13 -2.05
C ASN A 118 20.98 -0.14 -1.03
N ALA A 119 19.73 0.31 -1.21
CA ALA A 119 19.06 1.16 -0.23
C ALA A 119 18.84 0.46 1.11
N LEU A 120 18.49 -0.83 1.09
CA LEU A 120 18.38 -1.66 2.29
C LEU A 120 19.74 -1.84 2.98
N ASN A 121 20.82 -2.04 2.23
CA ASN A 121 22.17 -2.10 2.77
C ASN A 121 22.59 -0.78 3.43
N ALA A 122 22.26 0.36 2.83
CA ALA A 122 22.50 1.67 3.42
C ALA A 122 21.74 1.85 4.75
N PHE A 123 20.48 1.42 4.82
CA PHE A 123 19.73 1.37 6.08
C PHE A 123 20.41 0.43 7.10
N LEU A 124 20.81 -0.77 6.69
CA LEU A 124 21.47 -1.75 7.55
C LEU A 124 22.84 -1.27 8.07
N ALA A 125 23.51 -0.35 7.38
CA ALA A 125 24.74 0.28 7.86
C ALA A 125 24.52 1.25 9.04
N THR A 126 23.28 1.71 9.27
CA THR A 126 22.92 2.55 10.41
C THR A 126 22.60 1.73 11.67
N ASN A 127 22.37 2.39 12.81
CA ASN A 127 21.82 1.77 14.04
C ASN A 127 20.29 1.85 14.14
N LEU A 128 19.60 2.29 13.08
CA LEU A 128 18.15 2.48 13.07
C LEU A 128 17.41 1.13 13.10
N SER A 129 16.28 1.07 13.80
CA SER A 129 15.49 -0.16 13.96
C SER A 129 14.46 -0.39 12.86
N THR A 130 14.03 0.67 12.18
CA THR A 130 13.05 0.66 11.11
C THR A 130 13.43 1.68 10.05
N ALA A 131 13.05 1.42 8.81
CA ALA A 131 13.18 2.35 7.71
C ALA A 131 11.91 2.36 6.87
N MET A 132 11.68 3.44 6.16
CA MET A 132 10.76 3.50 5.03
C MET A 132 11.58 3.57 3.76
N ILE A 133 11.33 2.65 2.83
CA ILE A 133 11.94 2.67 1.49
C ILE A 133 10.91 3.26 0.52
N ILE A 134 11.34 4.20 -0.32
CA ILE A 134 10.48 4.84 -1.33
C ILE A 134 11.15 4.84 -2.71
N GLU A 135 10.34 4.80 -3.76
CA GLU A 135 10.79 5.03 -5.14
C GLU A 135 10.88 6.54 -5.44
N ASP A 136 11.67 6.96 -6.44
CA ASP A 136 11.93 8.38 -6.70
C ASP A 136 10.87 9.12 -7.52
N ASP A 137 9.91 8.38 -8.08
CA ASP A 137 8.76 8.87 -8.82
C ASP A 137 7.45 8.89 -8.00
N VAL A 138 7.52 8.71 -6.68
CA VAL A 138 6.32 8.80 -5.83
C VAL A 138 5.96 10.23 -5.45
N ASP A 139 4.67 10.45 -5.24
CA ASP A 139 4.07 11.63 -4.62
C ASP A 139 3.16 11.22 -3.46
N TRP A 140 2.86 12.18 -2.59
CA TRP A 140 2.08 12.00 -1.38
C TRP A 140 1.27 13.26 -1.08
N ASP A 141 0.26 13.12 -0.24
CA ASP A 141 -0.56 14.25 0.17
C ASP A 141 0.20 15.17 1.13
N ILE A 142 0.00 16.49 1.04
CA ILE A 142 0.59 17.46 1.97
C ILE A 142 0.23 17.16 3.45
N ASN A 143 -0.86 16.42 3.67
CA ASN A 143 -1.34 16.01 4.98
C ASN A 143 -0.64 14.74 5.55
N ILE A 144 0.38 14.23 4.87
CA ILE A 144 1.06 12.98 5.22
C ILE A 144 1.52 12.96 6.69
N ARG A 145 2.05 14.08 7.18
CA ARG A 145 2.57 14.23 8.55
C ARG A 145 1.49 14.57 9.58
N THR A 146 0.47 15.33 9.18
CA THR A 146 -0.47 15.92 10.13
C THR A 146 -1.50 14.92 10.60
N HIS A 147 -2.09 14.14 9.69
CA HIS A 147 -3.11 13.16 10.06
C HIS A 147 -3.03 11.82 9.30
N GLN A 148 -2.59 11.75 8.05
CA GLN A 148 -2.60 10.46 7.33
C GLN A 148 -1.77 9.39 8.05
N ILE A 149 -0.46 9.62 8.25
CA ILE A 149 0.41 8.67 8.96
C ILE A 149 -0.05 8.42 10.41
N PRO A 150 -0.38 9.46 11.20
CA PRO A 150 -0.90 9.24 12.56
C PRO A 150 -2.16 8.36 12.62
N LEU A 151 -3.11 8.52 11.69
CA LEU A 151 -4.33 7.70 11.58
C LEU A 151 -3.97 6.24 11.26
N VAL A 152 -3.11 6.01 10.24
CA VAL A 152 -2.65 4.65 9.89
C VAL A 152 -1.93 4.01 11.07
N ALA A 153 -1.03 4.73 11.73
CA ALA A 153 -0.25 4.22 12.85
C ALA A 153 -1.13 3.84 14.05
N HIS A 154 -2.19 4.61 14.33
CA HIS A 154 -3.15 4.27 15.37
C HIS A 154 -3.85 2.95 15.07
N ALA A 155 -4.43 2.81 13.87
CA ALA A 155 -5.07 1.58 13.43
C ALA A 155 -4.07 0.40 13.43
N PHE A 156 -2.83 0.63 12.99
CA PHE A 156 -1.79 -0.39 12.90
C PHE A 156 -1.38 -0.92 14.26
N ARG A 157 -1.22 -0.04 15.27
CA ARG A 157 -0.93 -0.46 16.64
C ARG A 157 -2.07 -1.30 17.22
N SER A 158 -3.34 -0.99 16.94
CA SER A 158 -4.46 -1.83 17.42
C SER A 158 -4.43 -3.26 16.85
N LEU A 159 -3.94 -3.41 15.62
CA LEU A 159 -3.86 -4.71 14.94
C LEU A 159 -2.60 -5.51 15.31
N THR A 160 -1.54 -4.83 15.75
CA THR A 160 -0.23 -5.44 16.03
C THR A 160 0.13 -5.50 17.52
N ALA A 161 -0.70 -4.96 18.41
CA ALA A 161 -0.46 -4.95 19.86
C ALA A 161 -0.43 -6.36 20.50
N SER A 162 -1.20 -7.31 19.96
CA SER A 162 -1.24 -8.68 20.48
C SER A 162 -0.47 -9.64 19.57
N PRO A 163 0.45 -10.47 20.09
CA PRO A 163 0.98 -11.59 19.32
C PRO A 163 -0.17 -12.56 19.08
N HIS A 164 -0.81 -12.48 17.91
CA HIS A 164 -1.67 -13.56 17.47
C HIS A 164 -0.86 -14.86 17.52
N PRO A 165 -1.33 -15.89 18.25
CA PRO A 165 -0.64 -17.17 18.24
C PRO A 165 -0.53 -17.61 16.77
N PRO A 166 0.66 -18.06 16.33
CA PRO A 166 0.81 -18.49 14.95
C PRO A 166 -0.27 -19.54 14.65
N PRO A 167 -0.91 -19.50 13.47
CA PRO A 167 -1.81 -20.57 13.07
C PRO A 167 -1.07 -21.88 13.28
N ARG A 168 -1.68 -22.82 14.03
CA ARG A 168 -1.10 -24.14 14.29
C ARG A 168 -0.72 -24.75 12.94
N ARG A 169 0.57 -24.68 12.58
CA ARG A 169 1.10 -25.38 11.41
C ARG A 169 0.77 -26.84 11.65
N ARG A 170 -0.15 -27.40 10.86
CA ARG A 170 -0.16 -28.85 10.65
C ARG A 170 1.19 -29.15 10.02
N LEU A 171 2.15 -29.56 10.85
CA LEU A 171 3.40 -30.13 10.38
C LEU A 171 3.01 -31.27 9.42
N ARG A 172 3.18 -31.07 8.12
CA ARG A 172 3.32 -32.21 7.20
C ARG A 172 4.54 -32.96 7.73
N ARG A 173 4.29 -34.15 8.28
CA ARG A 173 5.31 -35.14 8.60
C ARG A 173 6.07 -35.44 7.29
N GLY A 174 7.19 -34.77 7.10
CA GLY A 174 8.27 -35.28 6.26
C GLY A 174 9.03 -36.36 7.05
N PRO A 175 9.58 -37.37 6.38
CA PRO A 175 10.22 -38.50 7.04
C PRO A 175 11.43 -38.06 7.86
N ASN A 176 11.53 -38.64 9.06
CA ASN A 176 12.54 -38.38 10.07
C ASN A 176 13.97 -38.58 9.56
N ASN A 177 14.85 -37.64 9.91
CA ASN A 177 16.18 -37.85 10.52
C ASN A 177 17.14 -36.75 10.08
N LEU A 178 17.55 -35.89 11.03
CA LEU A 178 18.87 -35.27 11.16
C LEU A 178 18.81 -34.14 12.21
N SER A 179 18.57 -34.50 13.46
CA SER A 179 18.72 -33.59 14.60
C SER A 179 19.15 -34.34 15.85
N SER A 180 20.33 -34.95 15.78
CA SER A 180 21.03 -35.53 16.94
C SER A 180 22.52 -35.20 16.99
N LEU A 181 22.94 -34.05 16.47
CA LEU A 181 24.28 -33.54 16.70
C LEU A 181 24.16 -32.06 17.10
N PHE A 182 24.91 -31.68 18.13
CA PHE A 182 24.94 -30.38 18.82
C PHE A 182 23.96 -30.21 20.00
N ARG A 183 24.24 -30.96 21.08
CA ARG A 183 23.88 -30.60 22.45
C ARG A 183 25.17 -30.23 23.20
N HIS A 184 25.41 -28.94 23.42
CA HIS A 184 26.34 -28.41 24.43
C HIS A 184 25.55 -27.35 25.21
N GLN A 185 24.98 -27.69 26.37
CA GLN A 185 25.57 -27.60 27.72
C GLN A 185 26.16 -26.21 28.03
N SER A 186 25.33 -25.39 28.68
CA SER A 186 25.71 -24.19 29.44
C SER A 186 26.15 -24.60 30.85
N PRO A 187 27.18 -23.96 31.44
CA PRO A 187 27.42 -24.02 32.87
C PRO A 187 26.80 -22.82 33.62
N SER A 188 26.35 -23.11 34.83
CA SER A 188 25.76 -22.24 35.85
C SER A 188 26.80 -21.45 36.66
N SER A 189 26.29 -20.47 37.43
CA SER A 189 26.67 -20.03 38.81
C SER A 189 26.93 -18.49 38.97
N PRO A 190 26.96 -17.90 40.20
CA PRO A 190 25.84 -17.11 40.73
C PRO A 190 26.25 -15.76 41.41
N TYR A 191 25.25 -15.08 41.99
CA TYR A 191 25.33 -14.14 43.15
C TYR A 191 25.42 -12.61 42.92
N SER A 192 24.33 -11.94 43.34
CA SER A 192 24.15 -10.69 44.11
C SER A 192 24.97 -9.43 43.82
N SER A 193 24.29 -8.30 43.60
CA SER A 193 24.26 -7.18 44.58
C SER A 193 23.25 -6.11 44.18
N SER A 194 22.37 -5.79 45.13
CA SER A 194 21.44 -4.66 45.18
C SER A 194 22.16 -3.32 45.35
N TYR A 195 21.72 -2.27 44.66
CA TYR A 195 21.99 -0.87 45.02
C TYR A 195 20.81 0.03 44.62
N HIS A 196 20.17 0.64 45.61
CA HIS A 196 19.27 1.80 45.52
C HIS A 196 20.08 3.05 45.95
N PRO A 197 19.78 4.23 45.39
CA PRO A 197 19.24 5.25 46.29
C PRO A 197 18.12 6.11 45.68
N ASP A 198 17.22 6.53 46.58
CA ASP A 198 16.21 7.58 46.42
C ASP A 198 16.83 8.97 46.18
N SER A 199 16.15 9.82 45.42
CA SER A 199 15.82 11.18 45.87
C SER A 199 14.74 11.82 45.00
N GLN A 200 13.73 12.35 45.67
CA GLN A 200 12.59 13.07 45.14
C GLN A 200 12.96 14.53 44.84
N SER A 201 12.43 15.09 43.76
CA SER A 201 12.02 16.51 43.74
C SER A 201 10.80 16.67 42.83
N GLN A 202 9.69 17.07 43.44
CA GLN A 202 8.43 17.41 42.78
C GLN A 202 8.48 18.87 42.34
N SER A 203 8.14 19.13 41.09
CA SER A 203 7.78 20.45 40.57
C SER A 203 6.52 20.28 39.73
N GLU A 204 5.42 20.84 40.21
CA GLU A 204 4.11 20.84 39.58
C GLU A 204 4.13 21.62 38.26
N ASN A 205 3.65 21.01 37.18
CA ASN A 205 3.21 21.70 35.98
C ASN A 205 2.01 20.93 35.37
N PRO A 206 0.99 21.63 34.84
CA PRO A 206 -0.32 21.06 34.54
C PRO A 206 -0.27 20.07 33.36
N SER A 207 -0.98 18.95 33.53
CA SER A 207 -1.04 17.80 32.63
C SER A 207 -1.36 18.13 31.16
N PRO A 208 -0.60 17.59 30.19
CA PRO A 208 -1.12 17.20 28.90
C PRO A 208 -1.63 15.75 28.97
N LEU A 209 -2.91 15.54 28.67
CA LEU A 209 -3.47 14.24 28.33
C LEU A 209 -2.79 13.73 27.04
N PHE A 210 -1.65 13.05 27.19
CA PHE A 210 -1.07 12.01 26.32
C PHE A 210 0.38 11.85 26.78
N THR A 211 0.62 11.00 27.79
CA THR A 211 1.98 10.53 28.07
C THR A 211 2.40 9.66 26.90
N SER A 212 3.24 10.20 26.02
CA SER A 212 4.05 9.37 25.13
C SER A 212 4.86 8.44 26.02
N ASP A 213 4.49 7.16 26.03
CA ASP A 213 5.34 6.14 26.60
C ASP A 213 6.57 6.10 25.70
N ALA A 214 7.62 6.84 26.05
CA ALA A 214 8.82 7.08 25.22
C ALA A 214 9.54 5.79 24.81
N ASN A 215 9.14 4.65 25.39
CA ASN A 215 9.64 3.31 25.10
C ASN A 215 8.77 2.50 24.12
N LYS A 216 7.62 3.02 23.65
CA LYS A 216 6.76 2.31 22.69
C LYS A 216 7.08 2.75 21.26
N PRO A 217 7.41 1.81 20.34
CA PRO A 217 7.65 2.15 18.94
C PRO A 217 6.41 2.78 18.29
N PHE A 218 6.60 3.81 17.46
CA PHE A 218 5.50 4.56 16.83
C PHE A 218 4.54 3.65 16.03
N TRP A 219 5.06 2.73 15.23
CA TRP A 219 4.26 1.79 14.44
C TRP A 219 3.83 0.53 15.22
N GLY A 220 4.31 0.35 16.45
CA GLY A 220 4.10 -0.87 17.23
C GLY A 220 5.31 -1.82 17.24
N PRO A 221 5.27 -2.91 18.02
CA PRO A 221 6.45 -3.73 18.30
C PRO A 221 7.08 -4.31 17.02
N ASN A 222 8.37 -4.07 16.79
CA ASN A 222 9.09 -4.53 15.58
C ASN A 222 9.05 -6.06 15.37
N ALA A 223 8.77 -6.86 16.41
CA ALA A 223 8.63 -8.31 16.28
C ALA A 223 7.28 -8.75 15.67
N ASN A 224 6.30 -7.85 15.60
CA ASN A 224 4.92 -8.16 15.24
C ASN A 224 4.58 -7.82 13.78
N TRP A 225 5.51 -7.24 13.04
CA TRP A 225 5.36 -6.93 11.62
C TRP A 225 6.70 -7.02 10.90
N GLU A 226 6.66 -7.22 9.58
CA GLU A 226 7.85 -7.35 8.74
C GLU A 226 7.88 -6.25 7.67
N LEU A 227 6.74 -6.03 7.00
CA LEU A 227 6.57 -4.99 6.00
C LEU A 227 5.24 -4.23 6.20
N LEU A 228 5.25 -2.94 5.92
CA LEU A 228 4.07 -2.09 5.91
C LEU A 228 4.03 -1.32 4.59
N TYR A 229 3.18 -1.74 3.66
CA TYR A 229 2.96 -1.05 2.39
C TYR A 229 2.18 0.23 2.64
N LEU A 230 2.86 1.36 2.43
CA LEU A 230 2.27 2.71 2.43
C LEU A 230 2.05 3.24 1.01
N GLY A 231 2.68 2.61 0.02
CA GLY A 231 2.54 2.90 -1.40
C GLY A 231 2.61 1.62 -2.22
N HIS A 232 1.54 1.32 -2.95
CA HIS A 232 1.39 0.13 -3.77
C HIS A 232 0.43 0.44 -4.93
N CYS A 233 0.47 -0.34 -6.00
CA CYS A 233 -0.50 -0.22 -7.09
C CYS A 233 -1.75 -1.10 -6.87
N GLY A 234 -1.74 -1.95 -5.85
CA GLY A 234 -2.94 -2.67 -5.40
C GLY A 234 -2.62 -3.78 -4.40
N ASP A 235 -3.53 -3.98 -3.45
CA ASP A 235 -3.63 -5.16 -2.58
C ASP A 235 -5.09 -5.58 -2.46
N PHE A 236 -5.69 -5.88 -3.63
CA PHE A 236 -7.13 -6.10 -3.75
C PHE A 236 -7.51 -7.51 -3.30
N PHE A 237 -8.63 -7.61 -2.57
CA PHE A 237 -9.19 -8.87 -2.11
C PHE A 237 -10.72 -8.87 -2.14
N HIS A 238 -11.32 -10.06 -2.16
CA HIS A 238 -12.77 -10.22 -2.13
C HIS A 238 -13.33 -10.01 -0.72
N LYS A 239 -14.51 -9.39 -0.58
CA LYS A 239 -15.14 -9.09 0.72
C LYS A 239 -15.29 -10.30 1.65
N SER A 240 -15.37 -11.52 1.10
CA SER A 240 -15.45 -12.76 1.88
C SER A 240 -14.26 -12.98 2.81
N TYR A 241 -13.10 -12.36 2.54
CA TYR A 241 -11.96 -12.41 3.45
C TYR A 241 -12.20 -11.66 4.76
N LEU A 242 -13.15 -10.71 4.80
CA LEU A 242 -13.49 -10.02 6.04
C LEU A 242 -14.42 -10.87 6.92
N SER A 243 -15.10 -11.87 6.36
CA SER A 243 -16.10 -12.67 7.04
C SER A 243 -15.51 -13.87 7.82
N PRO A 244 -16.21 -14.39 8.84
CA PRO A 244 -15.84 -15.62 9.56
C PRO A 244 -15.65 -16.84 8.62
N PRO A 245 -14.94 -17.91 9.05
CA PRO A 245 -14.48 -18.20 10.42
C PRO A 245 -13.08 -17.64 10.76
N SER A 246 -12.34 -17.13 9.78
CA SER A 246 -10.99 -16.59 9.98
C SER A 246 -10.87 -15.27 9.23
N PRO A 247 -11.48 -14.19 9.75
CA PRO A 247 -11.48 -12.90 9.09
C PRO A 247 -10.05 -12.38 8.96
N LEU A 248 -9.76 -11.76 7.82
CA LEU A 248 -8.53 -11.03 7.57
C LEU A 248 -8.40 -9.93 8.62
N PRO A 249 -7.31 -9.86 9.39
CA PRO A 249 -7.11 -8.77 10.33
C PRO A 249 -7.12 -7.42 9.59
N HIS A 250 -8.01 -6.53 10.00
CA HIS A 250 -8.19 -5.23 9.35
C HIS A 250 -8.79 -4.19 10.30
N ALA A 251 -8.60 -2.92 9.95
CA ALA A 251 -9.14 -1.77 10.64
C ALA A 251 -9.49 -0.69 9.61
N THR A 252 -10.71 -0.18 9.68
CA THR A 252 -11.23 0.88 8.81
C THR A 252 -11.36 2.17 9.60
N PHE A 253 -10.98 3.30 9.03
CA PHE A 253 -11.06 4.61 9.68
C PHE A 253 -11.32 5.72 8.64
N PRO A 254 -11.97 6.82 9.04
CA PRO A 254 -12.17 7.97 8.16
C PRO A 254 -10.84 8.68 7.90
N ASP A 255 -10.66 9.14 6.66
CA ASP A 255 -9.57 10.02 6.26
C ASP A 255 -10.10 11.07 5.27
N PRO A 256 -10.36 12.32 5.72
CA PRO A 256 -10.93 13.37 4.88
C PRO A 256 -9.94 13.92 3.83
N SER A 257 -8.64 13.58 3.92
CA SER A 257 -7.67 13.92 2.87
C SER A 257 -7.86 13.11 1.60
N LEU A 258 -8.59 11.98 1.66
CA LEU A 258 -8.90 11.20 0.47
C LEU A 258 -9.75 12.00 -0.52
N PRO A 259 -9.49 11.83 -1.83
CA PRO A 259 -10.33 12.43 -2.86
C PRO A 259 -11.72 11.79 -2.87
N ALA A 260 -12.68 12.47 -3.51
CA ALA A 260 -14.02 11.91 -3.70
C ALA A 260 -13.95 10.57 -4.48
N PRO A 261 -14.88 9.63 -4.28
CA PRO A 261 -14.85 8.33 -4.94
C PRO A 261 -14.70 8.39 -6.47
N ALA A 262 -15.31 9.39 -7.12
CA ALA A 262 -15.23 9.61 -8.56
C ALA A 262 -13.83 10.01 -9.07
N SER A 263 -12.96 10.50 -8.18
CA SER A 263 -11.59 10.93 -8.47
C SER A 263 -10.53 9.89 -8.07
N LEU A 264 -10.94 8.81 -7.40
CA LEU A 264 -10.05 7.67 -7.14
C LEU A 264 -9.71 6.91 -8.42
N HIS A 265 -8.56 6.26 -8.44
CA HIS A 265 -8.19 5.29 -9.47
C HIS A 265 -9.31 4.23 -9.62
N ALA A 266 -9.59 3.79 -10.86
CA ALA A 266 -10.76 2.96 -11.16
C ALA A 266 -10.76 1.63 -10.37
N GLN A 267 -9.61 0.95 -10.30
CA GLN A 267 -9.48 -0.30 -9.55
C GLN A 267 -9.65 -0.08 -8.03
N THR A 268 -9.05 0.98 -7.49
CA THR A 268 -9.19 1.36 -6.08
C THR A 268 -10.64 1.64 -5.74
N ARG A 269 -11.31 2.48 -6.54
CA ARG A 269 -12.75 2.79 -6.40
C ARG A 269 -13.60 1.53 -6.41
N HIS A 270 -13.37 0.64 -7.39
CA HIS A 270 -14.12 -0.62 -7.51
C HIS A 270 -13.90 -1.52 -6.28
N HIS A 271 -12.66 -1.64 -5.82
CA HIS A 271 -12.34 -2.44 -4.64
C HIS A 271 -13.03 -1.91 -3.37
N LEU A 272 -12.93 -0.61 -3.07
CA LEU A 272 -13.59 -0.01 -1.90
C LEU A 272 -15.12 -0.16 -1.97
N ALA A 273 -15.71 -0.01 -3.16
CA ALA A 273 -17.15 -0.22 -3.37
C ALA A 273 -17.55 -1.68 -3.12
N ASN A 274 -16.77 -2.66 -3.59
CA ASN A 274 -17.02 -4.08 -3.34
C ASN A 274 -16.90 -4.46 -1.86
N LEU A 275 -16.04 -3.76 -1.11
CA LEU A 275 -15.94 -3.88 0.34
C LEU A 275 -17.04 -3.11 1.08
N ALA A 276 -17.90 -2.36 0.38
CA ALA A 276 -18.91 -1.48 0.95
C ALA A 276 -18.34 -0.45 1.96
N LEU A 277 -17.12 0.03 1.70
CA LEU A 277 -16.51 1.06 2.53
C LEU A 277 -17.17 2.43 2.27
N PRO A 278 -17.43 3.23 3.32
CA PRO A 278 -17.95 4.57 3.11
C PRO A 278 -16.94 5.46 2.35
N PRO A 279 -17.41 6.53 1.68
CA PRO A 279 -16.52 7.52 1.09
C PRO A 279 -15.49 8.04 2.10
N GLN A 280 -14.30 8.41 1.62
CA GLN A 280 -13.23 8.97 2.45
C GLN A 280 -12.88 8.11 3.67
N HIS A 281 -12.88 6.78 3.50
CA HIS A 281 -12.35 5.86 4.48
C HIS A 281 -11.17 5.10 3.90
N ARG A 282 -10.18 4.84 4.75
CA ARG A 282 -9.12 3.88 4.47
C ARG A 282 -9.40 2.57 5.19
N ILE A 283 -8.88 1.50 4.62
CA ILE A 283 -8.75 0.21 5.28
C ILE A 283 -7.26 -0.13 5.39
N LEU A 284 -6.83 -0.41 6.62
CA LEU A 284 -5.55 -1.03 6.90
C LEU A 284 -5.80 -2.52 7.14
N HIS A 285 -5.10 -3.39 6.46
CA HIS A 285 -5.34 -4.82 6.57
C HIS A 285 -4.06 -5.64 6.42
N ARG A 286 -4.12 -6.88 6.88
CA ARG A 286 -3.10 -7.88 6.59
C ARG A 286 -3.00 -8.07 5.07
N SER A 287 -1.80 -7.96 4.51
CA SER A 287 -1.65 -7.98 3.06
C SER A 287 -2.04 -9.35 2.47
N ARG A 288 -2.58 -9.33 1.25
CA ARG A 288 -2.96 -10.55 0.50
C ARG A 288 -2.16 -10.70 -0.78
N PHE A 289 -2.06 -9.61 -1.54
CA PHE A 289 -1.39 -9.52 -2.82
C PHE A 289 -0.86 -8.08 -3.03
N PRO A 290 0.07 -7.59 -2.19
CA PRO A 290 0.55 -6.21 -2.31
C PRO A 290 1.54 -6.09 -3.47
N LEU A 291 1.15 -5.43 -4.56
CA LEU A 291 1.99 -5.23 -5.75
C LEU A 291 2.51 -3.79 -5.87
N CYS A 292 3.66 -3.64 -6.51
CA CYS A 292 4.50 -2.44 -6.54
C CYS A 292 5.11 -2.09 -5.17
N THR A 293 6.25 -1.41 -5.18
CA THR A 293 7.02 -1.04 -3.98
C THR A 293 7.22 0.47 -3.84
N PHE A 294 6.27 1.27 -4.34
CA PHE A 294 6.30 2.74 -4.30
C PHE A 294 6.75 3.26 -2.94
N ALA A 295 6.17 2.72 -1.86
CA ALA A 295 6.63 2.97 -0.51
C ALA A 295 6.33 1.82 0.45
N TYR A 296 7.33 1.37 1.21
CA TYR A 296 7.11 0.39 2.27
C TYR A 296 7.98 0.64 3.50
N GLY A 297 7.38 0.51 4.67
CA GLY A 297 8.08 0.37 5.94
C GLY A 297 8.68 -1.02 6.09
N VAL A 298 9.87 -1.11 6.67
CA VAL A 298 10.58 -2.36 6.92
C VAL A 298 11.30 -2.32 8.27
N THR A 299 11.28 -3.44 9.00
CA THR A 299 12.09 -3.56 10.22
C THR A 299 13.54 -3.92 9.88
N ARG A 300 14.50 -3.59 10.75
CA ARG A 300 15.91 -3.97 10.54
C ARG A 300 16.10 -5.47 10.34
N ALA A 301 15.37 -6.30 11.11
CA ALA A 301 15.42 -7.75 10.98
C ALA A 301 14.90 -8.23 9.60
N SER A 302 13.80 -7.63 9.14
CA SER A 302 13.22 -7.92 7.81
C SER A 302 14.12 -7.42 6.69
N ALA A 303 14.74 -6.24 6.79
CA ALA A 303 15.69 -5.75 5.80
C ALA A 303 16.90 -6.67 5.66
N ALA A 304 17.48 -7.11 6.78
CA ALA A 304 18.58 -8.09 6.75
C ALA A 304 18.15 -9.42 6.12
N ARG A 305 16.89 -9.82 6.35
CA ARG A 305 16.31 -11.00 5.71
C ARG A 305 16.14 -10.82 4.20
N ILE A 306 15.63 -9.67 3.73
CA ILE A 306 15.52 -9.36 2.29
C ILE A 306 16.90 -9.41 1.63
N VAL A 307 17.89 -8.71 2.18
CA VAL A 307 19.25 -8.71 1.58
C VAL A 307 19.84 -10.12 1.52
N ARG A 308 19.62 -10.94 2.54
CA ARG A 308 20.15 -12.31 2.60
C ARG A 308 19.41 -13.28 1.68
N GLU A 309 18.08 -13.27 1.72
CA GLU A 309 17.23 -14.27 1.04
C GLU A 309 16.84 -13.85 -0.37
N PHE A 310 16.71 -12.55 -0.62
CA PHE A 310 16.28 -11.95 -1.88
C PHE A 310 17.36 -11.03 -2.48
N GLY A 311 18.62 -11.15 -2.05
CA GLY A 311 19.75 -10.45 -2.67
C GLY A 311 20.08 -10.92 -4.10
N ARG A 312 19.42 -12.01 -4.55
CA ARG A 312 19.47 -12.59 -5.90
C ARG A 312 18.11 -13.19 -6.25
N GLU A 313 17.86 -13.35 -7.54
CA GLU A 313 16.72 -14.10 -8.07
C GLU A 313 16.85 -15.59 -7.69
N GLU A 314 15.75 -16.22 -7.28
CA GLU A 314 15.75 -17.64 -6.98
C GLU A 314 15.67 -18.50 -8.24
N GLU A 315 16.14 -19.75 -8.17
CA GLU A 315 16.01 -20.70 -9.28
C GLU A 315 14.54 -20.94 -9.65
N GLY A 316 14.24 -20.93 -10.96
CA GLY A 316 12.87 -20.93 -11.47
C GLY A 316 12.28 -19.52 -11.72
N GLY A 317 13.00 -18.48 -11.29
CA GLY A 317 12.88 -17.10 -11.75
C GLY A 317 11.73 -16.29 -11.16
N THR A 318 11.95 -14.98 -11.03
CA THR A 318 10.96 -13.98 -10.61
C THR A 318 11.05 -12.77 -11.52
N HIS A 319 9.91 -12.17 -11.86
CA HIS A 319 9.87 -11.12 -12.88
C HIS A 319 10.45 -9.77 -12.43
N ALA A 320 10.39 -9.44 -11.14
CA ALA A 320 10.85 -8.17 -10.59
C ALA A 320 10.95 -8.19 -9.05
N TYR A 321 11.58 -7.18 -8.48
CA TYR A 321 11.76 -7.03 -7.03
C TYR A 321 10.43 -6.96 -6.28
N ASP A 322 9.51 -6.12 -6.75
CA ASP A 322 8.19 -5.96 -6.16
C ASP A 322 7.37 -7.26 -6.16
N VAL A 323 7.47 -8.06 -7.22
CA VAL A 323 6.89 -9.41 -7.28
C VAL A 323 7.51 -10.32 -6.23
N ARG A 324 8.83 -10.26 -6.01
CA ARG A 324 9.49 -11.04 -4.96
C ARG A 324 9.01 -10.64 -3.56
N ILE A 325 8.86 -9.34 -3.30
CA ILE A 325 8.36 -8.87 -2.00
C ILE A 325 6.88 -9.25 -1.81
N LEU A 326 6.07 -9.19 -2.87
CA LEU A 326 4.70 -9.71 -2.88
C LEU A 326 4.65 -11.19 -2.50
N GLU A 327 5.47 -12.03 -3.14
CA GLU A 327 5.58 -13.47 -2.84
C GLU A 327 5.95 -13.71 -1.38
N ALA A 328 6.83 -12.88 -0.81
CA ALA A 328 7.18 -12.96 0.61
C ALA A 328 5.95 -12.79 1.52
N CYS A 329 5.12 -11.80 1.20
CA CYS A 329 3.87 -11.50 1.92
C CYS A 329 2.78 -12.56 1.73
N ARG A 330 2.62 -13.06 0.49
CA ARG A 330 1.55 -13.99 0.12
C ARG A 330 1.87 -15.43 0.50
N ASP A 331 3.10 -15.87 0.21
CA ASP A 331 3.46 -17.29 0.17
C ASP A 331 4.45 -17.69 1.26
N LEU A 332 5.33 -16.79 1.69
CA LEU A 332 6.42 -17.10 2.63
C LEU A 332 6.08 -16.77 4.10
N GLY A 333 4.82 -16.43 4.38
CA GLY A 333 4.29 -16.23 5.72
C GLY A 333 4.72 -14.92 6.41
N TRP A 334 5.21 -13.95 5.64
CA TRP A 334 5.64 -12.66 6.21
C TRP A 334 4.47 -11.87 6.78
N LYS A 335 4.77 -11.06 7.79
CA LYS A 335 3.88 -10.12 8.46
C LYS A 335 3.77 -8.79 7.74
N CYS A 336 3.19 -8.86 6.56
CA CYS A 336 2.91 -7.70 5.72
C CYS A 336 1.53 -7.09 6.00
N TRP A 337 1.47 -5.78 5.95
CA TRP A 337 0.23 -5.01 6.08
C TRP A 337 0.17 -3.93 5.00
N SER A 338 -1.03 -3.59 4.56
CA SER A 338 -1.26 -2.61 3.49
C SER A 338 -2.34 -1.63 3.91
N VAL A 339 -2.16 -0.35 3.58
CA VAL A 339 -3.20 0.66 3.69
C VAL A 339 -3.78 0.95 2.31
N SER A 340 -5.10 0.91 2.20
CA SER A 340 -5.85 1.12 0.95
C SER A 340 -6.99 2.14 1.15
N PRO A 341 -7.11 3.19 0.31
CA PRO A 341 -6.11 3.65 -0.64
C PRO A 341 -4.75 3.91 0.01
N GLU A 342 -3.70 3.84 -0.79
CA GLU A 342 -2.32 4.07 -0.37
C GLU A 342 -2.02 5.55 -0.07
N LEU A 343 -0.92 5.81 0.63
CA LEU A 343 -0.44 7.16 1.00
C LEU A 343 0.59 7.72 0.02
N PHE A 344 1.31 6.84 -0.68
CA PHE A 344 2.31 7.18 -1.69
C PHE A 344 1.94 6.49 -3.00
N HIS A 345 1.89 7.27 -4.08
CA HIS A 345 1.58 6.73 -5.40
C HIS A 345 2.61 7.23 -6.41
N HIS A 346 3.01 6.39 -7.36
CA HIS A 346 3.84 6.83 -8.48
C HIS A 346 3.15 7.95 -9.27
N ARG A 347 3.96 8.86 -9.80
CA ARG A 347 3.59 9.90 -10.76
C ARG A 347 3.89 9.39 -12.15
N SER A 348 3.01 9.67 -13.10
CA SER A 348 3.27 9.45 -14.52
C SER A 348 4.22 10.53 -15.07
N GLU A 349 5.46 10.57 -14.56
CA GLU A 349 6.53 11.47 -15.01
C GLU A 349 7.36 10.79 -16.12
N GLY A 350 6.86 10.83 -17.35
CA GLY A 350 7.56 10.31 -18.53
C GLY A 350 7.51 8.77 -18.68
N GLU A 351 8.40 8.22 -19.50
CA GLU A 351 8.56 6.77 -19.68
C GLU A 351 9.26 6.14 -18.45
N SER A 352 8.91 4.89 -18.13
CA SER A 352 9.58 4.16 -17.05
C SER A 352 11.08 3.99 -17.33
N GLU A 353 11.95 4.26 -16.35
CA GLU A 353 13.40 4.07 -16.53
C GLU A 353 13.76 2.60 -16.82
N ILE A 354 12.94 1.67 -16.32
CA ILE A 354 13.04 0.24 -16.65
C ILE A 354 12.74 0.02 -18.13
N ALA A 355 11.66 0.61 -18.64
CA ALA A 355 11.28 0.51 -20.04
C ALA A 355 12.35 1.12 -20.96
N ALA A 356 12.85 2.32 -20.62
CA ALA A 356 13.92 2.97 -21.36
C ALA A 356 15.20 2.11 -21.42
N THR A 357 15.54 1.42 -20.33
CA THR A 357 16.72 0.55 -20.27
C THR A 357 16.58 -0.73 -21.10
N ASN A 358 15.37 -1.28 -21.20
CA ASN A 358 15.11 -2.47 -22.00
C ASN A 358 15.03 -2.17 -23.51
N GLY A 359 15.00 -0.89 -23.90
CA GLY A 359 14.89 -0.40 -25.27
C GLY A 359 13.45 -0.45 -25.80
N ASN A 360 13.03 0.58 -26.56
CA ASN A 360 11.70 0.70 -27.18
C ASN A 360 11.36 -0.40 -28.22
N GLY A 361 12.17 -1.46 -28.32
CA GLY A 361 12.06 -2.53 -29.32
C GLY A 361 12.41 -3.94 -28.82
N GLY A 362 12.70 -4.14 -27.53
CA GLY A 362 12.29 -5.42 -26.94
C GLY A 362 10.78 -5.48 -27.09
N GLU A 363 10.18 -6.62 -27.47
CA GLU A 363 8.73 -6.77 -27.60
C GLU A 363 8.08 -5.81 -26.61
N SER A 364 7.38 -4.80 -27.13
CA SER A 364 6.41 -4.07 -26.36
C SER A 364 5.31 -5.08 -26.05
N GLY A 365 5.64 -6.08 -25.23
CA GLY A 365 4.73 -6.79 -24.38
C GLY A 365 4.15 -5.67 -23.56
N ASN A 366 3.02 -5.20 -24.08
CA ASN A 366 2.15 -4.19 -23.55
C ASN A 366 2.49 -3.98 -22.08
N SER A 367 3.28 -2.94 -21.77
CA SER A 367 3.64 -2.61 -20.39
C SER A 367 2.46 -1.95 -19.67
N GLU A 368 1.25 -2.18 -20.17
CA GLU A 368 0.12 -2.62 -19.34
C GLU A 368 0.53 -3.89 -18.57
N GLY A 369 1.21 -3.67 -17.44
CA GLY A 369 1.93 -4.67 -16.66
C GLY A 369 1.29 -6.05 -16.64
N VAL A 370 2.09 -7.08 -16.96
CA VAL A 370 1.81 -8.50 -16.68
C VAL A 370 0.32 -8.85 -16.81
N GLY A 371 -0.35 -8.45 -17.90
CA GLY A 371 -1.81 -8.53 -18.05
C GLY A 371 -2.54 -8.44 -16.71
N TRP A 372 -2.76 -7.23 -16.17
CA TRP A 372 -3.57 -7.02 -14.97
C TRP A 372 -4.84 -7.87 -14.95
N ASP A 373 -5.48 -7.99 -16.12
CA ASP A 373 -6.61 -8.88 -16.37
C ASP A 373 -6.27 -10.37 -16.27
N GLY A 374 -5.10 -10.82 -16.74
CA GLY A 374 -4.62 -12.20 -16.63
C GLY A 374 -4.18 -12.59 -15.21
N LEU A 375 -3.55 -11.69 -14.44
CA LEU A 375 -3.24 -11.93 -13.02
C LEU A 375 -4.52 -11.95 -12.17
N ILE A 376 -5.47 -11.05 -12.42
CA ILE A 376 -6.78 -11.03 -11.74
C ILE A 376 -7.69 -12.17 -12.23
N GLN A 377 -7.69 -12.52 -13.53
CA GLN A 377 -8.44 -13.68 -14.05
C GLN A 377 -7.86 -14.99 -13.55
N ASN A 378 -6.53 -15.14 -13.48
CA ASN A 378 -5.91 -16.31 -12.85
C ASN A 378 -6.23 -16.39 -11.35
N GLN A 379 -6.33 -15.26 -10.65
CA GLN A 379 -6.85 -15.23 -9.28
C GLN A 379 -8.30 -15.75 -9.24
N ASN A 380 -9.21 -15.28 -10.10
CA ASN A 380 -10.60 -15.73 -10.14
C ASN A 380 -10.74 -17.21 -10.60
N GLN A 381 -9.87 -17.70 -11.49
CA GLN A 381 -9.85 -19.10 -11.95
C GLN A 381 -9.30 -20.05 -10.88
N ASN A 382 -8.21 -19.69 -10.20
CA ASN A 382 -7.68 -20.47 -9.06
C ASN A 382 -8.64 -20.45 -7.87
N GLN A 383 -9.42 -19.38 -7.69
CA GLN A 383 -10.51 -19.30 -6.70
C GLN A 383 -11.64 -20.31 -7.00
N ASN A 384 -12.02 -20.48 -8.28
CA ASN A 384 -13.02 -21.48 -8.68
C ASN A 384 -12.50 -22.93 -8.56
N GLN A 385 -11.20 -23.18 -8.78
CA GLN A 385 -10.63 -24.52 -8.60
C GLN A 385 -10.51 -24.92 -7.12
N ASN A 386 -10.14 -23.99 -6.23
CA ASN A 386 -10.11 -24.25 -4.78
C ASN A 386 -11.50 -24.47 -4.19
N ASN A 387 -12.55 -23.83 -4.71
CA ASN A 387 -13.93 -24.09 -4.33
C ASN A 387 -14.49 -25.40 -4.89
N ARG A 388 -14.05 -25.87 -6.07
CA ARG A 388 -14.48 -27.17 -6.63
C ARG A 388 -13.89 -28.37 -5.88
N ASN A 389 -12.73 -28.23 -5.26
CA ASN A 389 -12.12 -29.30 -4.46
C ASN A 389 -12.67 -29.39 -3.02
N GLY A 390 -13.63 -28.53 -2.66
CA GLY A 390 -14.40 -28.59 -1.41
C GLY A 390 -15.84 -29.05 -1.66
N ASN A 391 -16.02 -30.35 -1.92
CA ASN A 391 -17.24 -31.16 -1.76
C ASN A 391 -18.63 -30.45 -1.79
N GLY A 392 -19.31 -30.49 -2.94
CA GLY A 392 -20.74 -30.86 -3.07
C GLY A 392 -21.86 -29.82 -2.88
N ASN A 393 -22.57 -29.56 -3.99
CA ASN A 393 -23.95 -29.06 -4.16
C ASN A 393 -24.30 -27.62 -3.71
N GLY A 394 -24.65 -26.78 -4.68
CA GLY A 394 -25.36 -25.52 -4.47
C GLY A 394 -25.31 -24.59 -5.69
N ASP A 395 -26.44 -24.57 -6.40
CA ASP A 395 -26.97 -23.70 -7.46
C ASP A 395 -26.17 -22.48 -7.96
N GLY A 396 -26.21 -22.31 -9.28
CA GLY A 396 -25.44 -21.35 -10.04
C GLY A 396 -25.87 -19.89 -9.86
N ASP A 397 -24.88 -19.06 -9.52
CA ASP A 397 -24.91 -17.59 -9.60
C ASP A 397 -23.59 -17.02 -10.17
N GLY A 398 -22.78 -17.87 -10.84
CA GLY A 398 -21.47 -17.51 -11.39
C GLY A 398 -21.48 -16.74 -12.72
N ASP A 399 -22.65 -16.58 -13.36
CA ASP A 399 -22.76 -16.03 -14.72
C ASP A 399 -23.01 -14.52 -14.78
N GLN A 400 -23.34 -13.86 -13.66
CA GLN A 400 -23.71 -12.43 -13.68
C GLN A 400 -22.51 -11.46 -13.75
N LEU A 401 -21.31 -11.90 -13.34
CA LEU A 401 -20.08 -11.09 -13.40
C LEU A 401 -19.37 -11.14 -14.77
N LEU A 402 -19.61 -12.18 -15.57
CA LEU A 402 -19.13 -12.28 -16.95
C LEU A 402 -19.91 -11.37 -17.92
N GLY A 403 -21.15 -11.03 -17.59
CA GLY A 403 -22.03 -10.22 -18.43
C GLY A 403 -21.69 -8.72 -18.44
N LEU A 404 -21.20 -8.17 -17.33
CA LEU A 404 -20.94 -6.72 -17.20
C LEU A 404 -19.62 -6.28 -17.84
N VAL A 405 -18.62 -7.17 -17.94
CA VAL A 405 -17.36 -6.90 -18.65
C VAL A 405 -17.53 -6.93 -20.17
N ARG A 406 -18.47 -7.74 -20.68
CA ARG A 406 -18.77 -7.80 -22.13
C ARG A 406 -19.63 -6.64 -22.63
N ALA A 407 -20.44 -6.02 -21.78
CA ALA A 407 -21.32 -4.92 -22.20
C ALA A 407 -20.54 -3.63 -22.56
N ASP A 408 -19.40 -3.38 -21.90
CA ASP A 408 -18.57 -2.19 -22.18
C ASP A 408 -17.65 -2.36 -23.40
N GLN A 409 -17.30 -3.60 -23.77
CA GLN A 409 -16.46 -3.90 -24.95
C GLN A 409 -17.19 -3.66 -26.29
N ASN A 410 -18.53 -3.75 -26.30
CA ASN A 410 -19.33 -3.51 -27.51
C ASN A 410 -19.69 -2.03 -27.73
N ALA A 411 -19.51 -1.16 -26.73
CA ALA A 411 -19.70 0.28 -26.90
C ALA A 411 -18.47 0.98 -27.52
N ALA A 412 -17.29 0.35 -27.46
CA ALA A 412 -16.03 0.89 -27.99
C ALA A 412 -15.73 0.48 -29.44
N THR A 413 -16.55 -0.36 -30.08
CA THR A 413 -16.27 -0.94 -31.41
C THR A 413 -17.15 -0.42 -32.55
N THR A 414 -18.00 0.59 -32.33
CA THR A 414 -18.75 1.27 -33.41
C THR A 414 -18.60 2.78 -33.36
N ALA A 415 -17.45 3.28 -33.79
CA ALA A 415 -17.28 4.65 -34.25
C ALA A 415 -16.28 4.68 -35.42
N ASN A 416 -16.78 4.34 -36.61
CA ASN A 416 -16.07 4.50 -37.87
C ASN A 416 -16.50 5.83 -38.48
N THR A 417 -15.67 6.88 -38.41
CA THR A 417 -15.89 8.14 -39.15
C THR A 417 -14.59 8.76 -39.66
N ASN A 418 -14.69 9.29 -40.88
CA ASN A 418 -13.66 9.76 -41.82
C ASN A 418 -12.49 10.60 -41.25
N PRO A 419 -11.29 10.50 -41.87
CA PRO A 419 -10.14 11.33 -41.54
C PRO A 419 -10.16 12.63 -42.37
N GLN A 420 -10.78 13.70 -41.85
CA GLN A 420 -10.56 15.02 -42.46
C GLN A 420 -10.69 16.26 -41.54
N ASP A 421 -11.02 16.12 -40.25
CA ASP A 421 -11.21 17.27 -39.34
C ASP A 421 -10.33 17.22 -38.07
N ASP A 422 -9.02 16.99 -38.19
CA ASP A 422 -8.12 16.90 -37.02
C ASP A 422 -6.97 17.93 -37.03
N GLN A 423 -7.30 19.21 -37.20
CA GLN A 423 -6.38 20.32 -36.95
C GLN A 423 -6.78 21.23 -35.78
N THR A 424 -7.92 20.99 -35.13
CA THR A 424 -8.41 21.79 -33.99
C THR A 424 -8.27 21.12 -32.62
N SER A 425 -7.80 19.87 -32.54
CA SER A 425 -7.66 19.13 -31.27
C SER A 425 -6.27 19.24 -30.60
N ILE A 426 -5.31 19.94 -31.24
CA ILE A 426 -3.91 20.05 -30.77
C ILE A 426 -3.76 20.85 -29.45
N LYS A 427 -4.85 21.41 -28.88
CA LYS A 427 -4.80 22.24 -27.67
C LYS A 427 -5.34 21.65 -26.35
N ALA A 428 -5.68 20.36 -26.25
CA ALA A 428 -6.28 19.83 -25.02
C ALA A 428 -5.73 18.48 -24.54
N ARG A 429 -4.41 18.29 -24.55
CA ARG A 429 -3.79 17.12 -23.88
C ARG A 429 -2.40 17.41 -23.30
N ARG A 430 -2.28 18.46 -22.48
CA ARG A 430 -1.23 18.45 -21.45
C ARG A 430 -1.63 17.36 -20.44
N LYS A 431 -1.06 16.16 -20.56
CA LYS A 431 -1.17 15.09 -19.57
C LYS A 431 -0.74 15.67 -18.22
N SER A 432 -1.71 16.04 -17.40
CA SER A 432 -1.45 16.39 -16.00
C SER A 432 -0.80 15.18 -15.34
N SER A 433 0.40 15.36 -14.79
CA SER A 433 1.23 14.32 -14.17
C SER A 433 0.68 13.88 -12.80
N MET A 434 -0.63 13.72 -12.63
CA MET A 434 -1.25 13.47 -11.32
C MET A 434 -0.91 12.07 -10.78
N ALA A 435 -0.68 11.99 -9.48
CA ALA A 435 -0.68 10.75 -8.73
C ALA A 435 -2.12 10.39 -8.37
N PRO A 436 -2.69 9.28 -8.91
CA PRO A 436 -4.03 8.83 -8.53
C PRO A 436 -4.13 8.61 -7.01
N ASN A 437 -5.37 8.65 -6.49
CA ASN A 437 -5.69 8.48 -5.06
C ASN A 437 -5.12 9.55 -4.11
N ILE A 438 -4.24 10.44 -4.57
CA ILE A 438 -3.71 11.58 -3.81
C ILE A 438 -4.49 12.84 -4.18
N ARG A 439 -5.10 13.49 -3.19
CA ARG A 439 -5.93 14.68 -3.42
C ARG A 439 -5.09 15.95 -3.54
N CYS A 440 -4.16 16.14 -2.61
CA CYS A 440 -3.36 17.35 -2.49
C CYS A 440 -1.87 16.99 -2.56
N GLY A 441 -1.44 16.56 -3.76
CA GLY A 441 -0.08 16.08 -4.01
C GLY A 441 1.00 17.16 -3.80
N ALA A 442 2.18 16.74 -3.36
CA ALA A 442 3.31 17.61 -3.08
C ALA A 442 4.25 17.84 -4.29
N ARG A 443 4.02 17.15 -5.43
CA ARG A 443 4.92 17.18 -6.59
C ARG A 443 4.32 17.78 -7.87
N SER A 444 3.45 18.78 -7.80
CA SER A 444 2.94 19.42 -9.03
C SER A 444 4.00 20.26 -9.75
N GLU A 445 3.95 20.24 -11.09
CA GLU A 445 4.72 21.18 -11.92
C GLU A 445 4.24 22.63 -11.75
N SER A 446 2.96 22.82 -11.43
CA SER A 446 2.34 24.15 -11.36
C SER A 446 2.91 25.06 -10.28
N PHE A 447 3.54 24.49 -9.25
CA PHE A 447 4.11 25.24 -8.12
C PHE A 447 5.58 24.91 -7.85
N TYR A 448 6.24 24.16 -8.74
CA TYR A 448 7.66 23.86 -8.58
C TYR A 448 8.48 25.15 -8.67
N THR A 449 9.38 25.37 -7.70
CA THR A 449 10.25 26.55 -7.67
C THR A 449 11.60 26.23 -7.04
N ARG A 450 12.63 26.94 -7.50
CA ARG A 450 13.98 26.95 -6.91
C ARG A 450 14.21 28.17 -6.02
N ASP A 451 13.27 29.12 -6.01
CA ASP A 451 13.35 30.34 -5.21
C ASP A 451 13.01 30.05 -3.74
N GLY A 452 13.88 30.51 -2.83
CA GLY A 452 13.78 30.19 -1.41
C GLY A 452 12.59 30.87 -0.71
N GLU A 453 12.25 32.09 -1.11
CA GLU A 453 11.13 32.84 -0.52
C GLU A 453 9.79 32.23 -0.95
N SER A 454 9.66 31.90 -2.24
CA SER A 454 8.52 31.20 -2.81
C SER A 454 8.30 29.84 -2.13
N LEU A 455 9.38 29.07 -1.91
CA LEU A 455 9.28 27.79 -1.21
C LEU A 455 8.84 27.96 0.24
N GLU A 456 9.33 28.96 0.97
CA GLU A 456 8.91 29.21 2.35
C GLU A 456 7.44 29.66 2.44
N PHE A 457 6.97 30.44 1.46
CA PHE A 457 5.55 30.75 1.32
C PHE A 457 4.71 29.48 1.14
N LEU A 458 5.12 28.57 0.23
CA LEU A 458 4.41 27.32 -0.01
C LEU A 458 4.39 26.42 1.22
N ARG A 459 5.51 26.32 1.94
CA ARG A 459 5.59 25.59 3.21
C ARG A 459 4.60 26.14 4.24
N ARG A 460 4.40 27.46 4.30
CA ARG A 460 3.39 28.07 5.18
C ARG A 460 1.98 27.65 4.79
N GLN A 461 1.64 27.68 3.50
CA GLN A 461 0.33 27.22 3.03
C GLN A 461 0.09 25.74 3.36
N VAL A 462 1.09 24.89 3.16
CA VAL A 462 1.05 23.46 3.50
C VAL A 462 0.86 23.24 5.00
N ARG A 463 1.56 24.00 5.85
CA ARG A 463 1.38 23.93 7.32
C ARG A 463 0.00 24.37 7.78
N GLU A 464 -0.66 25.24 7.02
CA GLU A 464 -2.06 25.63 7.24
C GLU A 464 -3.06 24.60 6.66
N GLY A 465 -2.58 23.51 6.04
CA GLY A 465 -3.41 22.46 5.45
C GLY A 465 -4.04 22.84 4.11
N LYS A 466 -3.58 23.91 3.48
CA LYS A 466 -4.12 24.39 2.20
C LYS A 466 -3.51 23.60 1.05
N CYS A 467 -4.37 22.94 0.28
CA CYS A 467 -3.96 22.25 -0.94
C CYS A 467 -3.39 23.26 -1.93
N LEU A 468 -2.23 22.93 -2.48
CA LEU A 468 -1.59 23.74 -3.50
C LEU A 468 -2.23 23.39 -4.85
N VAL A 469 -3.25 24.14 -5.24
CA VAL A 469 -3.91 24.01 -6.53
C VAL A 469 -3.31 24.96 -7.56
N ASP A 470 -3.39 24.54 -8.82
CA ASP A 470 -3.21 25.45 -9.96
C ASP A 470 -4.42 26.40 -9.97
N TRP A 471 -4.26 27.63 -9.50
CA TRP A 471 -5.30 28.68 -9.49
C TRP A 471 -5.69 29.17 -10.90
N GLY A 472 -5.39 28.39 -11.94
CA GLY A 472 -5.70 28.71 -13.33
C GLY A 472 -7.16 28.47 -13.75
N GLU A 473 -8.00 27.80 -12.95
CA GLU A 473 -9.38 27.49 -13.34
C GLU A 473 -10.48 27.84 -12.31
N GLU A 474 -10.15 28.26 -11.08
CA GLU A 474 -11.15 28.75 -10.12
C GLU A 474 -10.84 30.20 -9.73
N GLY A 475 -11.70 31.10 -10.21
CA GLY A 475 -11.53 32.55 -10.14
C GLY A 475 -11.53 33.16 -8.74
N GLU A 476 -10.98 34.36 -8.68
CA GLU A 476 -11.08 35.34 -7.60
C GLU A 476 -10.33 34.99 -6.30
N GLY A 477 -9.01 34.86 -6.40
CA GLY A 477 -8.07 34.97 -5.27
C GLY A 477 -6.77 35.61 -5.75
N GLU A 478 -6.15 36.45 -4.92
CA GLU A 478 -4.90 37.16 -5.25
C GLU A 478 -3.88 36.18 -5.86
N GLY A 479 -3.44 36.48 -7.08
CA GLY A 479 -2.53 35.64 -7.83
C GLY A 479 -1.22 35.39 -7.10
N TRP A 480 -0.50 34.36 -7.56
CA TRP A 480 0.91 34.16 -7.24
C TRP A 480 1.68 35.48 -7.34
N PRO A 481 2.46 35.88 -6.31
CA PRO A 481 3.37 37.01 -6.43
C PRO A 481 4.37 36.84 -7.58
#